data_AF-A0A524C1P0-F1
#
_entry.id   AF-A0A524C1P0-F1
#
_cell.length_a   1.000
_cell.length_b   1.000
_cell.length_c   1.000
_cell.angle_alpha   90.00
_cell.angle_beta   90.00
_cell.angle_gamma   90.00
#
_symmetry.space_group_name_H-M   'P 1'
#
loop_
_entity.id
_entity.type
_entity.pdbx_description
1 polymer ?
#
loop_
_entity_poly.entity_id
_entity_poly.type
_entity_poly.pdbx_seq_one_letter_code
_entity_poly.pdbx_strand_id
1 'polypeptide(L)'
;LHRTKAIKKISEELELNLENMKRKLSNIRDILFEYRERRIHPGKDDKILADWNGLMIAALAKGGKILGEKTYIETAKNAFNFINVSMRDNESRLLHRYRDGKAEIRAFVDDYSFLIWSALELFEATHNADYLKAALKLNKEFIEYFWDDNIGGFYFTANDSEELIVRHKEIYDGAIPSGNSVAMLNLIRLSYITGEPELERKAQIINRVFSEKVADNPIAFTQLLVSIDFSVGPSYNLVISGDEGSKDTQELLTSINNHYLPNLTVIFRPTDAEIPPIAAYVDCIRNYHKKNEKATAYVCEDKSCRAPTNNPKIMLNSIRAEWDL
;
A
#
# COMPACT_ATOMS: atom_id res chain seq x y z
N LEU A 1 13.67 -30.17 8.12
CA LEU A 1 14.16 -30.58 9.46
C LEU A 1 13.27 -29.91 10.48
N HIS A 2 12.33 -30.65 11.05
CA HIS A 2 11.49 -30.12 12.12
C HIS A 2 12.33 -30.02 13.41
N ARG A 3 12.15 -28.95 14.18
CA ARG A 3 12.81 -28.75 15.47
C ARG A 3 11.74 -28.44 16.50
N THR A 4 11.76 -29.17 17.61
CA THR A 4 10.86 -28.96 18.76
C THR A 4 11.47 -28.05 19.83
N LYS A 5 12.75 -27.69 19.70
CA LYS A 5 13.52 -26.88 20.67
C LYS A 5 14.42 -25.88 19.95
N ALA A 6 14.84 -24.84 20.67
CA ALA A 6 15.84 -23.88 20.20
C ALA A 6 17.21 -24.56 19.99
N ILE A 7 17.99 -24.07 19.01
CA ILE A 7 19.31 -24.67 18.68
C ILE A 7 20.23 -24.71 19.89
N LYS A 8 20.21 -23.69 20.75
CA LYS A 8 21.02 -23.62 21.96
C LYS A 8 20.73 -24.79 22.92
N LYS A 9 19.45 -25.11 23.13
CA LYS A 9 19.04 -26.22 24.00
C LYS A 9 19.42 -27.58 23.40
N ILE A 10 19.32 -27.72 22.09
CA ILE A 10 19.74 -28.94 21.38
C ILE A 10 21.27 -29.09 21.43
N SER A 11 22.02 -27.98 21.33
CA SER A 11 23.48 -28.03 21.42
C SER A 11 23.95 -28.44 22.82
N GLU A 12 23.29 -27.97 23.87
CA GLU A 12 23.54 -28.40 25.26
C GLU A 12 23.22 -29.89 25.46
N GLU A 13 22.07 -30.38 25.01
CA GLU A 13 21.66 -31.80 25.13
C GLU A 13 22.59 -32.76 24.37
N LEU A 14 23.19 -32.31 23.28
CA LEU A 14 24.11 -33.10 22.46
C LEU A 14 25.59 -32.86 22.80
N GLU A 15 25.86 -32.09 23.85
CA GLU A 15 27.21 -31.73 24.29
C GLU A 15 28.08 -31.13 23.16
N LEU A 16 27.43 -30.37 22.27
CA LEU A 16 28.08 -29.67 21.17
C LEU A 16 28.10 -28.18 21.46
N ASN A 17 29.19 -27.50 21.12
CA ASN A 17 29.16 -26.04 21.09
C ASN A 17 28.19 -25.55 19.99
N LEU A 18 27.67 -24.33 20.16
CA LEU A 18 26.63 -23.77 19.31
C LEU A 18 27.03 -23.70 17.83
N GLU A 19 28.29 -23.39 17.56
CA GLU A 19 28.83 -23.24 16.21
C GLU A 19 28.93 -24.59 15.47
N ASN A 20 29.45 -25.62 16.14
CA ASN A 20 29.49 -26.99 15.63
C ASN A 20 28.08 -27.52 15.37
N MET A 21 27.12 -27.22 16.25
CA MET A 21 25.72 -27.59 16.05
C MET A 21 25.11 -26.90 14.82
N LYS A 22 25.36 -25.59 14.65
CA LYS A 22 24.92 -24.86 13.45
C LYS A 22 25.51 -25.46 12.17
N ARG A 23 26.81 -25.78 12.16
CA ARG A 23 27.47 -26.42 11.02
C ARG A 23 26.87 -27.79 10.71
N LYS A 24 26.67 -28.63 11.73
CA LYS A 24 26.04 -29.95 11.57
C LYS A 24 24.62 -29.84 10.99
N LEU A 25 23.83 -28.88 11.46
CA LEU A 25 22.49 -28.61 10.92
C LEU A 25 22.53 -28.11 9.47
N SER A 26 23.52 -27.29 9.10
CA SER A 26 23.73 -26.87 7.71
C SER A 26 23.98 -28.07 6.81
N ASN A 27 24.97 -28.90 7.16
CA ASN A 27 25.30 -30.10 6.38
C ASN A 27 24.09 -31.04 6.23
N ILE A 28 23.31 -31.25 7.29
CA ILE A 28 22.07 -32.05 7.21
C ILE A 28 21.05 -31.41 6.27
N ARG A 29 20.91 -30.08 6.27
CA ARG A 29 20.01 -29.38 5.34
C ARG A 29 20.47 -29.55 3.90
N ASP A 30 21.76 -29.47 3.64
CA ASP A 30 22.33 -29.64 2.30
C ASP A 30 22.08 -31.06 1.78
N ILE A 31 22.36 -32.09 2.58
CA ILE A 31 22.06 -33.49 2.23
C ILE A 31 20.57 -33.70 1.96
N LEU A 32 19.69 -33.15 2.82
CA LEU A 32 18.25 -33.24 2.63
C LEU A 32 17.75 -32.45 1.42
N PHE A 33 18.39 -31.33 1.08
CA PHE A 33 18.11 -30.52 -0.09
C PHE A 33 18.48 -31.29 -1.36
N GLU A 34 19.72 -31.80 -1.46
CA GLU A 34 20.17 -32.63 -2.58
C GLU A 34 19.28 -33.86 -2.81
N TYR A 35 18.83 -34.52 -1.74
CA TYR A 35 17.89 -35.64 -1.87
C TYR A 35 16.52 -35.20 -2.40
N ARG A 36 16.02 -34.02 -1.98
CA ARG A 36 14.74 -33.48 -2.46
C ARG A 36 14.81 -33.03 -3.92
N GLU A 37 15.93 -32.50 -4.36
CA GLU A 37 16.16 -32.11 -5.76
C GLU A 37 16.06 -33.29 -6.75
N ARG A 38 16.16 -34.53 -6.27
CA ARG A 38 15.93 -35.74 -7.08
C ARG A 38 14.46 -36.03 -7.35
N ARG A 39 13.54 -35.38 -6.63
CA ARG A 39 12.09 -35.55 -6.85
C ARG A 39 11.66 -34.69 -8.02
N ILE A 40 10.60 -35.11 -8.71
CA ILE A 40 9.94 -34.23 -9.67
C ILE A 40 9.40 -33.04 -8.88
N HIS A 41 9.91 -31.84 -9.19
CA HIS A 41 9.43 -30.60 -8.62
C HIS A 41 7.94 -30.42 -8.97
N PRO A 42 7.09 -30.00 -8.03
CA PRO A 42 5.74 -29.57 -8.39
C PRO A 42 5.81 -28.50 -9.49
N GLY A 43 4.88 -28.55 -10.44
CA GLY A 43 4.76 -27.50 -11.44
C GLY A 43 4.63 -26.15 -10.75
N LYS A 44 5.52 -25.21 -11.08
CA LYS A 44 5.44 -23.84 -10.60
C LYS A 44 4.54 -23.06 -11.55
N ASP A 45 3.53 -22.37 -11.01
CA ASP A 45 2.93 -21.29 -11.78
C ASP A 45 3.93 -20.12 -11.79
N ASP A 46 4.48 -19.86 -12.96
CA ASP A 46 5.49 -18.84 -13.22
C ASP A 46 4.91 -17.57 -13.84
N LYS A 47 3.58 -17.47 -13.91
CA LYS A 47 2.90 -16.24 -14.31
C LYS A 47 3.16 -15.13 -13.29
N ILE A 48 3.32 -13.93 -13.80
CA ILE A 48 3.28 -12.70 -13.02
C ILE A 48 1.86 -12.13 -13.18
N LEU A 49 1.14 -12.00 -12.08
CA LEU A 49 -0.23 -11.46 -12.05
C LEU A 49 -0.23 -10.08 -11.40
N ALA A 50 -0.89 -9.09 -12.02
CA ALA A 50 -0.82 -7.71 -11.57
C ALA A 50 -1.48 -7.53 -10.19
N ASP A 51 -2.63 -8.15 -9.94
CA ASP A 51 -3.33 -8.21 -8.65
C ASP A 51 -2.44 -8.71 -7.49
N TRP A 52 -1.95 -9.95 -7.53
CA TRP A 52 -1.14 -10.55 -6.47
C TRP A 52 0.16 -9.78 -6.25
N ASN A 53 0.78 -9.30 -7.33
CA ASN A 53 1.97 -8.48 -7.19
C ASN A 53 1.65 -7.09 -6.63
N GLY A 54 0.49 -6.50 -6.91
CA GLY A 54 0.03 -5.26 -6.28
C GLY A 54 -0.02 -5.39 -4.75
N LEU A 55 -0.61 -6.47 -4.24
CA LEU A 55 -0.61 -6.78 -2.80
C LEU A 55 0.80 -6.98 -2.24
N MET A 56 1.65 -7.73 -2.95
CA MET A 56 3.05 -7.94 -2.56
C MET A 56 3.84 -6.62 -2.50
N ILE A 57 3.70 -5.76 -3.50
CA ILE A 57 4.38 -4.46 -3.58
C ILE A 57 3.93 -3.57 -2.43
N ALA A 58 2.62 -3.48 -2.17
CA ALA A 58 2.07 -2.73 -1.05
C ALA A 58 2.66 -3.21 0.29
N ALA A 59 2.69 -4.53 0.51
CA ALA A 59 3.26 -5.13 1.71
C ALA A 59 4.77 -4.85 1.86
N LEU A 60 5.55 -4.96 0.78
CA LEU A 60 6.99 -4.70 0.79
C LEU A 60 7.30 -3.21 1.02
N ALA A 61 6.55 -2.30 0.39
CA ALA A 61 6.72 -0.87 0.59
C ALA A 61 6.39 -0.48 2.04
N LYS A 62 5.23 -0.93 2.56
CA LYS A 62 4.81 -0.69 3.95
C LYS A 62 5.77 -1.29 4.96
N GLY A 63 6.14 -2.56 4.77
CA GLY A 63 7.10 -3.27 5.63
C GLY A 63 8.49 -2.64 5.59
N GLY A 64 8.98 -2.26 4.41
CA GLY A 64 10.26 -1.59 4.25
C GLY A 64 10.33 -0.24 4.97
N LYS A 65 9.25 0.56 4.87
CA LYS A 65 9.10 1.83 5.61
C LYS A 65 9.14 1.63 7.13
N ILE A 66 8.38 0.65 7.64
CA ILE A 66 8.23 0.41 9.10
C ILE A 66 9.48 -0.25 9.69
N LEU A 67 10.07 -1.22 9.00
CA LEU A 67 11.21 -2.00 9.49
C LEU A 67 12.56 -1.36 9.18
N GLY A 68 12.60 -0.31 8.34
CA GLY A 68 13.84 0.28 7.84
C GLY A 68 14.58 -0.61 6.84
N GLU A 69 13.88 -1.55 6.21
CA GLU A 69 14.46 -2.56 5.30
C GLU A 69 14.48 -2.08 3.85
N LYS A 70 15.61 -1.48 3.44
CA LYS A 70 15.80 -0.92 2.09
C LYS A 70 15.58 -1.95 0.98
N THR A 71 15.95 -3.21 1.21
CA THR A 71 15.77 -4.29 0.24
C THR A 71 14.30 -4.51 -0.11
N TYR A 72 13.38 -4.33 0.85
CA TYR A 72 11.94 -4.45 0.60
C TYR A 72 11.45 -3.33 -0.28
N ILE A 73 11.86 -2.09 0.01
CA ILE A 73 11.51 -0.91 -0.80
C ILE A 73 12.04 -1.07 -2.23
N GLU A 74 13.31 -1.42 -2.43
CA GLU A 74 13.86 -1.61 -3.77
C GLU A 74 13.19 -2.76 -4.54
N THR A 75 12.84 -3.85 -3.86
CA THR A 75 12.09 -4.95 -4.49
C THR A 75 10.69 -4.49 -4.93
N ALA A 76 9.99 -3.73 -4.07
CA ALA A 76 8.69 -3.16 -4.38
C ALA A 76 8.76 -2.21 -5.58
N LYS A 77 9.76 -1.32 -5.63
CA LYS A 77 9.99 -0.39 -6.74
C LYS A 77 10.21 -1.13 -8.06
N ASN A 78 11.06 -2.15 -8.05
CA ASN A 78 11.37 -2.94 -9.26
C ASN A 78 10.14 -3.69 -9.77
N ALA A 79 9.39 -4.34 -8.88
CA ALA A 79 8.17 -5.06 -9.23
C ALA A 79 7.07 -4.11 -9.74
N PHE A 80 6.88 -2.96 -9.08
CA PHE A 80 5.93 -1.94 -9.53
C PHE A 80 6.29 -1.41 -10.92
N ASN A 81 7.57 -1.06 -11.13
CA ASN A 81 8.03 -0.58 -12.43
C ASN A 81 7.83 -1.64 -13.53
N PHE A 82 8.10 -2.91 -13.25
CA PHE A 82 7.85 -3.99 -14.20
C PHE A 82 6.37 -4.06 -14.60
N ILE A 83 5.43 -4.06 -13.64
CA ILE A 83 4.00 -4.10 -13.96
C ILE A 83 3.58 -2.83 -14.70
N ASN A 84 3.96 -1.67 -14.19
CA ASN A 84 3.55 -0.39 -14.73
C ASN A 84 4.11 -0.10 -16.13
N VAL A 85 5.22 -0.73 -16.54
CA VAL A 85 5.84 -0.53 -17.86
C VAL A 85 5.63 -1.72 -18.78
N SER A 86 5.89 -2.95 -18.31
CA SER A 86 5.91 -4.16 -19.14
C SER A 86 4.57 -4.87 -19.25
N MET A 87 3.63 -4.63 -18.34
CA MET A 87 2.29 -5.25 -18.36
C MET A 87 1.24 -4.29 -18.90
N ARG A 88 1.55 -3.67 -20.05
CA ARG A 88 0.63 -2.80 -20.77
C ARG A 88 0.50 -3.22 -22.24
N ASP A 89 -0.66 -2.96 -22.82
CA ASP A 89 -0.87 -3.13 -24.26
C ASP A 89 -0.36 -1.92 -25.07
N ASN A 90 -0.59 -1.94 -26.39
CA ASN A 90 -0.17 -0.87 -27.30
C ASN A 90 -0.87 0.47 -27.05
N GLU A 91 -2.02 0.46 -26.37
CA GLU A 91 -2.79 1.65 -25.97
C GLU A 91 -2.45 2.08 -24.53
N SER A 92 -1.39 1.51 -23.95
CA SER A 92 -0.97 1.73 -22.57
C SER A 92 -1.97 1.27 -21.52
N ARG A 93 -2.87 0.33 -21.81
CA ARG A 93 -3.82 -0.25 -20.84
C ARG A 93 -3.17 -1.35 -20.03
N LEU A 94 -3.50 -1.41 -18.74
CA LEU A 94 -2.98 -2.45 -17.85
C LEU A 94 -3.49 -3.84 -18.27
N LEU A 95 -2.59 -4.82 -18.22
CA LEU A 95 -2.87 -6.23 -18.49
C LEU A 95 -2.70 -7.05 -17.21
N HIS A 96 -3.51 -8.09 -17.08
CA HIS A 96 -3.58 -8.91 -15.87
C HIS A 96 -2.36 -9.85 -15.72
N ARG A 97 -1.92 -10.48 -16.83
CA ARG A 97 -1.01 -11.62 -16.77
C ARG A 97 0.22 -11.41 -17.65
N TYR A 98 1.39 -11.72 -17.12
CA TYR A 98 2.62 -11.85 -17.90
C TYR A 98 3.20 -13.26 -17.79
N ARG A 99 3.55 -13.86 -18.93
CA ARG A 99 4.23 -15.16 -19.02
C ARG A 99 4.97 -15.29 -20.34
N ASP A 100 6.12 -15.96 -20.35
CA ASP A 100 6.88 -16.26 -21.58
C ASP A 100 7.17 -15.05 -22.47
N GLY A 101 7.51 -13.91 -21.87
CA GLY A 101 7.82 -12.69 -22.60
C GLY A 101 6.61 -11.86 -23.04
N LYS A 102 5.39 -12.27 -22.68
CA LYS A 102 4.14 -11.67 -23.17
C LYS A 102 3.22 -11.27 -22.04
N ALA A 103 2.76 -10.03 -22.06
CA ALA A 103 1.63 -9.56 -21.28
C ALA A 103 0.33 -9.78 -22.06
N GLU A 104 -0.68 -10.34 -21.43
CA GLU A 104 -1.97 -10.66 -22.04
C GLU A 104 -3.10 -10.54 -21.00
N ILE A 105 -4.35 -10.56 -21.49
CA ILE A 105 -5.60 -10.47 -20.72
C ILE A 105 -5.80 -9.06 -20.15
N ARG A 106 -6.97 -8.47 -20.41
CA ARG A 106 -7.36 -7.18 -19.84
C ARG A 106 -7.34 -7.27 -18.32
N ALA A 107 -6.78 -6.25 -17.67
CA ALA A 107 -6.83 -6.14 -16.22
C ALA A 107 -8.27 -6.12 -15.71
N PHE A 108 -8.45 -6.60 -14.48
CA PHE A 108 -9.68 -6.61 -13.71
C PHE A 108 -9.65 -5.52 -12.62
N VAL A 109 -10.77 -5.42 -11.90
CA VAL A 109 -10.91 -4.49 -10.75
C VAL A 109 -9.79 -4.66 -9.72
N ASP A 110 -9.40 -5.89 -9.43
CA ASP A 110 -8.39 -6.22 -8.42
C ASP A 110 -6.99 -5.75 -8.84
N ASP A 111 -6.64 -5.92 -10.12
CA ASP A 111 -5.35 -5.47 -10.66
C ASP A 111 -5.17 -3.95 -10.49
N TYR A 112 -6.20 -3.17 -10.85
CA TYR A 112 -6.18 -1.72 -10.70
C TYR A 112 -6.18 -1.30 -9.23
N SER A 113 -7.11 -1.82 -8.42
CA SER A 113 -7.23 -1.47 -7.01
C SER A 113 -5.94 -1.77 -6.23
N PHE A 114 -5.34 -2.93 -6.43
CA PHE A 114 -4.13 -3.31 -5.68
C PHE A 114 -2.90 -2.58 -6.20
N LEU A 115 -2.81 -2.31 -7.51
CA LEU A 115 -1.69 -1.53 -8.05
C LEU A 115 -1.76 -0.05 -7.61
N ILE A 116 -2.94 0.56 -7.56
CA ILE A 116 -3.14 1.91 -6.99
C ILE A 116 -2.73 1.92 -5.53
N TRP A 117 -3.18 0.94 -4.73
CA TRP A 117 -2.79 0.82 -3.33
C TRP A 117 -1.27 0.72 -3.19
N SER A 118 -0.63 -0.11 -4.01
CA SER A 118 0.82 -0.27 -4.00
C SER A 118 1.58 1.01 -4.35
N ALA A 119 1.05 1.81 -5.28
CA ALA A 119 1.61 3.11 -5.64
C ALA A 119 1.51 4.11 -4.48
N LEU A 120 0.39 4.10 -3.74
CA LEU A 120 0.24 4.91 -2.53
C LEU A 120 1.22 4.50 -1.42
N GLU A 121 1.42 3.20 -1.21
CA GLU A 121 2.41 2.72 -0.23
C GLU A 121 3.85 3.07 -0.64
N LEU A 122 4.19 2.98 -1.93
CA LEU A 122 5.49 3.40 -2.46
C LEU A 122 5.68 4.92 -2.36
N PHE A 123 4.64 5.70 -2.62
CA PHE A 123 4.66 7.15 -2.43
C PHE A 123 5.01 7.50 -0.99
N GLU A 124 4.37 6.90 0.00
CA GLU A 124 4.69 7.15 1.41
C GLU A 124 6.04 6.58 1.84
N ALA A 125 6.47 5.45 1.30
CA ALA A 125 7.73 4.81 1.68
C ALA A 125 8.96 5.51 1.09
N THR A 126 8.81 6.18 -0.04
CA THR A 126 9.93 6.78 -0.80
C THR A 126 9.85 8.30 -0.90
N HIS A 127 8.71 8.89 -0.51
CA HIS A 127 8.41 10.31 -0.69
C HIS A 127 8.47 10.80 -2.15
N ASN A 128 8.51 9.88 -3.12
CA ASN A 128 8.65 10.22 -4.53
C ASN A 128 7.28 10.45 -5.17
N ALA A 129 7.06 11.69 -5.65
CA ALA A 129 5.83 12.14 -6.31
C ALA A 129 5.46 11.34 -7.58
N ASP A 130 6.39 10.65 -8.22
CA ASP A 130 6.11 9.82 -9.41
C ASP A 130 5.16 8.65 -9.07
N TYR A 131 5.20 8.13 -7.85
CA TYR A 131 4.26 7.08 -7.43
C TYR A 131 2.86 7.64 -7.20
N LEU A 132 2.73 8.86 -6.65
CA LEU A 132 1.43 9.54 -6.55
C LEU A 132 0.87 9.83 -7.95
N LYS A 133 1.71 10.31 -8.87
CA LYS A 133 1.35 10.49 -10.28
C LYS A 133 0.83 9.18 -10.90
N ALA A 134 1.52 8.07 -10.68
CA ALA A 134 1.11 6.76 -11.17
C ALA A 134 -0.23 6.33 -10.55
N ALA A 135 -0.42 6.51 -9.24
CA ALA A 135 -1.67 6.21 -8.53
C ALA A 135 -2.84 7.01 -9.13
N LEU A 136 -2.65 8.30 -9.38
CA LEU A 136 -3.67 9.17 -9.98
C LEU A 136 -4.01 8.78 -11.42
N LYS A 137 -2.99 8.45 -12.24
CA LYS A 137 -3.21 7.96 -13.60
C LYS A 137 -3.99 6.65 -13.61
N LEU A 138 -3.57 5.68 -12.80
CA LEU A 138 -4.24 4.39 -12.66
C LEU A 138 -5.68 4.56 -12.14
N ASN A 139 -5.90 5.44 -11.16
CA ASN A 139 -7.24 5.71 -10.63
C ASN A 139 -8.17 6.36 -11.66
N LYS A 140 -7.64 7.24 -12.52
CA LYS A 140 -8.41 7.81 -13.64
C LYS A 140 -8.85 6.74 -14.63
N GLU A 141 -7.92 5.89 -15.08
CA GLU A 141 -8.22 4.73 -15.93
C GLU A 141 -9.23 3.80 -15.25
N PHE A 142 -9.05 3.54 -13.96
CA PHE A 142 -9.92 2.64 -13.20
C PHE A 142 -11.37 3.16 -13.13
N ILE A 143 -11.56 4.45 -12.86
CA ILE A 143 -12.87 5.10 -12.91
C ILE A 143 -13.45 5.03 -14.33
N GLU A 144 -12.67 5.34 -15.36
CA GLU A 144 -13.14 5.35 -16.75
C GLU A 144 -13.67 3.99 -17.22
N TYR A 145 -12.98 2.90 -16.88
CA TYR A 145 -13.29 1.58 -17.44
C TYR A 145 -14.19 0.72 -16.55
N PHE A 146 -14.21 0.93 -15.23
CA PHE A 146 -14.87 0.02 -14.31
C PHE A 146 -16.03 0.63 -13.53
N TRP A 147 -16.10 1.96 -13.41
CA TRP A 147 -17.15 2.60 -12.62
C TRP A 147 -18.55 2.37 -13.23
N ASP A 148 -19.52 2.08 -12.39
CA ASP A 148 -20.93 2.05 -12.78
C ASP A 148 -21.58 3.42 -12.58
N ASP A 149 -21.85 4.13 -13.67
CA ASP A 149 -22.51 5.44 -13.62
C ASP A 149 -23.97 5.39 -13.16
N ASN A 150 -24.61 4.20 -13.17
CA ASN A 150 -26.01 4.07 -12.76
C ASN A 150 -26.17 3.96 -11.24
N ILE A 151 -25.52 2.96 -10.62
CA ILE A 151 -25.68 2.67 -9.20
C ILE A 151 -24.42 3.03 -8.40
N GLY A 152 -23.25 3.00 -9.03
CA GLY A 152 -21.95 3.21 -8.39
C GLY A 152 -21.24 1.91 -8.01
N GLY A 153 -19.98 2.04 -7.61
CA GLY A 153 -19.08 0.89 -7.44
C GLY A 153 -18.46 0.44 -8.77
N PHE A 154 -17.50 -0.47 -8.67
CA PHE A 154 -16.71 -0.93 -9.80
C PHE A 154 -17.13 -2.34 -10.21
N TYR A 155 -17.40 -2.52 -11.50
CA TYR A 155 -17.56 -3.84 -12.08
C TYR A 155 -16.26 -4.62 -12.04
N PHE A 156 -16.34 -5.95 -12.02
CA PHE A 156 -15.16 -6.82 -12.02
C PHE A 156 -14.34 -6.72 -13.32
N THR A 157 -15.02 -6.71 -14.46
CA THR A 157 -14.40 -6.54 -15.78
C THR A 157 -14.55 -5.11 -16.29
N ALA A 158 -13.64 -4.69 -17.17
CA ALA A 158 -13.70 -3.39 -17.83
C ALA A 158 -14.94 -3.28 -18.75
N ASN A 159 -15.36 -2.06 -19.09
CA ASN A 159 -16.50 -1.80 -19.99
C ASN A 159 -16.20 -2.09 -21.46
N ASP A 160 -14.92 -2.23 -21.80
CA ASP A 160 -14.39 -2.53 -23.13
C ASP A 160 -13.78 -3.94 -23.22
N SER A 161 -14.03 -4.80 -22.21
CA SER A 161 -13.73 -6.23 -22.29
C SER A 161 -14.73 -6.95 -23.19
N GLU A 162 -14.53 -8.25 -23.41
CA GLU A 162 -15.54 -9.11 -24.04
C GLU A 162 -16.93 -8.89 -23.38
N GLU A 163 -17.96 -8.83 -24.22
CA GLU A 163 -19.32 -8.57 -23.78
C GLU A 163 -19.83 -9.76 -22.94
N LEU A 164 -19.97 -9.53 -21.63
CA LEU A 164 -20.51 -10.52 -20.70
C LEU A 164 -22.02 -10.32 -20.52
N ILE A 165 -22.75 -11.42 -20.37
CA ILE A 165 -24.20 -11.40 -20.08
C ILE A 165 -24.49 -10.60 -18.79
N VAL A 166 -23.62 -10.72 -17.78
CA VAL A 166 -23.71 -9.97 -16.52
C VAL A 166 -22.31 -9.57 -16.07
N ARG A 167 -22.10 -8.27 -15.83
CA ARG A 167 -20.95 -7.75 -15.10
C ARG A 167 -21.32 -7.65 -13.62
N HIS A 168 -20.64 -8.41 -12.78
CA HIS A 168 -20.84 -8.37 -11.33
C HIS A 168 -19.88 -7.36 -10.68
N LYS A 169 -20.22 -6.94 -9.46
CA LYS A 169 -19.35 -6.14 -8.59
C LYS A 169 -19.00 -7.01 -7.40
N GLU A 170 -17.73 -7.36 -7.27
CA GLU A 170 -17.26 -8.14 -6.13
C GLU A 170 -16.92 -7.21 -4.97
N ILE A 171 -17.43 -7.58 -3.79
CA ILE A 171 -17.16 -6.89 -2.52
C ILE A 171 -16.74 -7.85 -1.41
N TYR A 172 -16.97 -9.15 -1.57
CA TYR A 172 -16.65 -10.17 -0.59
C TYR A 172 -15.13 -10.25 -0.39
N ASP A 173 -14.70 -10.06 0.86
CA ASP A 173 -13.31 -10.22 1.26
C ASP A 173 -13.10 -11.69 1.67
N GLY A 174 -12.37 -12.43 0.82
CA GLY A 174 -12.05 -13.84 1.02
C GLY A 174 -10.62 -14.03 1.55
N ALA A 175 -9.84 -14.87 0.87
CA ALA A 175 -8.41 -15.02 1.17
C ALA A 175 -7.61 -13.74 0.87
N ILE A 176 -8.14 -12.89 -0.01
CA ILE A 176 -7.65 -11.57 -0.36
C ILE A 176 -8.83 -10.57 -0.23
N PRO A 177 -8.56 -9.28 -0.01
CA PRO A 177 -9.63 -8.27 -0.03
C PRO A 177 -10.23 -8.15 -1.43
N SER A 178 -11.46 -7.68 -1.55
CA SER A 178 -12.06 -7.38 -2.85
C SER A 178 -11.53 -6.08 -3.45
N GLY A 179 -11.53 -5.99 -4.77
CA GLY A 179 -11.15 -4.78 -5.49
C GLY A 179 -12.00 -3.57 -5.12
N ASN A 180 -13.31 -3.71 -4.88
CA ASN A 180 -14.16 -2.60 -4.43
C ASN A 180 -13.81 -2.15 -3.00
N SER A 181 -13.53 -3.08 -2.09
CA SER A 181 -13.12 -2.76 -0.71
C SER A 181 -11.82 -1.94 -0.70
N VAL A 182 -10.83 -2.35 -1.49
CA VAL A 182 -9.55 -1.60 -1.60
C VAL A 182 -9.74 -0.29 -2.37
N ALA A 183 -10.60 -0.27 -3.40
CA ALA A 183 -10.89 0.94 -4.17
C ALA A 183 -11.45 2.07 -3.28
N MET A 184 -12.36 1.74 -2.35
CA MET A 184 -12.92 2.73 -1.44
C MET A 184 -11.82 3.42 -0.61
N LEU A 185 -10.93 2.65 0.01
CA LEU A 185 -9.82 3.21 0.78
C LEU A 185 -8.86 4.04 -0.10
N ASN A 186 -8.56 3.56 -1.31
CA ASN A 186 -7.70 4.30 -2.25
C ASN A 186 -8.31 5.65 -2.62
N LEU A 187 -9.61 5.69 -2.92
CA LEU A 187 -10.32 6.92 -3.25
C LEU A 187 -10.31 7.91 -2.07
N ILE A 188 -10.54 7.43 -0.85
CA ILE A 188 -10.46 8.25 0.36
C ILE A 188 -9.04 8.81 0.53
N ARG A 189 -8.01 7.96 0.49
CA ARG A 189 -6.61 8.39 0.63
C ARG A 189 -6.21 9.39 -0.46
N LEU A 190 -6.56 9.13 -1.71
CA LEU A 190 -6.29 10.05 -2.82
C LEU A 190 -7.00 11.39 -2.62
N SER A 191 -8.27 11.39 -2.19
CA SER A 191 -8.99 12.63 -1.82
C SER A 191 -8.26 13.40 -0.73
N TYR A 192 -7.84 12.71 0.34
CA TYR A 192 -7.13 13.32 1.45
C TYR A 192 -5.77 13.91 1.03
N ILE A 193 -5.05 13.24 0.11
CA ILE A 193 -3.76 13.72 -0.41
C ILE A 193 -3.93 14.93 -1.32
N THR A 194 -4.90 14.88 -2.23
CA THR A 194 -5.00 15.82 -3.37
C THR A 194 -5.97 16.96 -3.11
N GLY A 195 -6.92 16.78 -2.19
CA GLY A 195 -8.04 17.66 -1.97
C GLY A 195 -9.16 17.54 -3.01
N GLU A 196 -9.19 16.47 -3.82
CA GLU A 196 -10.16 16.26 -4.89
C GLU A 196 -11.50 15.69 -4.38
N PRO A 197 -12.57 16.52 -4.26
CA PRO A 197 -13.81 16.12 -3.58
C PRO A 197 -14.59 15.03 -4.33
N GLU A 198 -14.41 14.91 -5.65
CA GLU A 198 -15.07 13.88 -6.45
C GLU A 198 -14.62 12.46 -6.08
N LEU A 199 -13.38 12.30 -5.60
CA LEU A 199 -12.86 11.00 -5.16
C LEU A 199 -13.55 10.55 -3.86
N GLU A 200 -13.68 11.46 -2.91
CA GLU A 200 -14.44 11.22 -1.68
C GLU A 200 -15.91 10.93 -1.97
N ARG A 201 -16.54 11.69 -2.89
CA ARG A 201 -17.91 11.44 -3.31
C ARG A 201 -18.11 10.03 -3.88
N LYS A 202 -17.17 9.55 -4.71
CA LYS A 202 -17.21 8.17 -5.23
C LYS A 202 -17.03 7.13 -4.11
N ALA A 203 -16.14 7.37 -3.14
CA ALA A 203 -16.01 6.49 -1.98
C ALA A 203 -17.30 6.41 -1.14
N GLN A 204 -17.98 7.55 -0.93
CA GLN A 204 -19.28 7.59 -0.23
C GLN A 204 -20.37 6.83 -1.00
N ILE A 205 -20.36 6.90 -2.34
CA ILE A 205 -21.26 6.09 -3.17
C ILE A 205 -20.99 4.60 -2.98
N ILE A 206 -19.73 4.16 -2.99
CA ILE A 206 -19.37 2.75 -2.72
C ILE A 206 -19.93 2.30 -1.37
N ASN A 207 -19.70 3.10 -0.32
CA ASN A 207 -20.25 2.83 1.02
C ASN A 207 -21.78 2.65 0.97
N ARG A 208 -22.50 3.60 0.35
CA ARG A 208 -23.96 3.53 0.22
C ARG A 208 -24.43 2.29 -0.52
N VAL A 209 -23.83 1.98 -1.67
CA VAL A 209 -24.23 0.87 -2.55
C VAL A 209 -24.11 -0.48 -1.85
N PHE A 210 -23.08 -0.66 -1.02
CA PHE A 210 -22.78 -1.93 -0.39
C PHE A 210 -23.19 -2.00 1.10
N SER A 211 -23.69 -0.91 1.67
CA SER A 211 -24.06 -0.78 3.08
C SER A 211 -24.99 -1.89 3.59
N GLU A 212 -26.03 -2.25 2.83
CA GLU A 212 -26.98 -3.29 3.22
C GLU A 212 -26.31 -4.67 3.38
N LYS A 213 -25.48 -5.07 2.40
CA LYS A 213 -24.74 -6.33 2.45
C LYS A 213 -23.74 -6.36 3.61
N VAL A 214 -23.06 -5.23 3.82
CA VAL A 214 -22.06 -5.10 4.89
C VAL A 214 -22.71 -5.14 6.26
N ALA A 215 -23.88 -4.52 6.42
CA ALA A 215 -24.64 -4.58 7.66
C ALA A 215 -25.16 -5.99 7.96
N ASP A 216 -25.54 -6.76 6.94
CA ASP A 216 -26.03 -8.14 7.08
C ASP A 216 -24.92 -9.12 7.50
N ASN A 217 -23.70 -8.99 6.95
CA ASN A 217 -22.57 -9.85 7.32
C ASN A 217 -21.22 -9.10 7.35
N PRO A 218 -20.93 -8.29 8.40
CA PRO A 218 -19.74 -7.45 8.43
C PRO A 218 -18.41 -8.20 8.31
N ILE A 219 -18.34 -9.43 8.83
CA ILE A 219 -17.10 -10.26 8.82
C ILE A 219 -16.68 -10.62 7.39
N ALA A 220 -17.62 -10.65 6.44
CA ALA A 220 -17.33 -10.92 5.04
C ALA A 220 -16.75 -9.71 4.27
N PHE A 221 -16.64 -8.53 4.90
CA PHE A 221 -16.30 -7.26 4.25
C PHE A 221 -15.30 -6.42 5.06
N THR A 222 -14.35 -7.08 5.75
CA THR A 222 -13.42 -6.44 6.68
C THR A 222 -12.56 -5.33 6.09
N GLN A 223 -12.14 -5.41 4.83
CA GLN A 223 -11.37 -4.36 4.18
C GLN A 223 -12.25 -3.15 3.85
N LEU A 224 -13.53 -3.36 3.53
CA LEU A 224 -14.47 -2.25 3.39
C LEU A 224 -14.70 -1.56 4.75
N LEU A 225 -14.80 -2.34 5.84
CA LEU A 225 -14.91 -1.79 7.19
C LEU A 225 -13.69 -0.95 7.59
N VAL A 226 -12.47 -1.30 7.16
CA VAL A 226 -11.28 -0.44 7.32
C VAL A 226 -11.47 0.90 6.60
N SER A 227 -12.08 0.88 5.41
CA SER A 227 -12.38 2.11 4.67
C SER A 227 -13.45 2.96 5.36
N ILE A 228 -14.43 2.31 5.99
CA ILE A 228 -15.47 2.98 6.78
C ILE A 228 -14.87 3.59 8.05
N ASP A 229 -14.01 2.87 8.77
CA ASP A 229 -13.29 3.37 9.95
C ASP A 229 -12.48 4.62 9.60
N PHE A 230 -11.72 4.58 8.50
CA PHE A 230 -11.00 5.75 7.99
C PHE A 230 -11.95 6.90 7.62
N SER A 231 -13.10 6.62 6.99
CA SER A 231 -14.03 7.66 6.58
C SER A 231 -14.81 8.29 7.74
N VAL A 232 -15.12 7.54 8.79
CA VAL A 232 -15.81 8.02 9.99
C VAL A 232 -14.85 8.79 10.90
N GLY A 233 -13.59 8.36 10.94
CA GLY A 233 -12.54 9.02 11.67
C GLY A 233 -12.53 8.72 13.18
N PRO A 234 -11.63 9.39 13.92
CA PRO A 234 -10.80 10.51 13.45
C PRO A 234 -9.72 10.08 12.44
N SER A 235 -9.50 10.92 11.43
CA SER A 235 -8.55 10.70 10.34
C SER A 235 -7.70 11.93 10.08
N TYR A 236 -6.40 11.70 9.85
CA TYR A 236 -5.40 12.76 9.85
C TYR A 236 -4.61 12.81 8.55
N ASN A 237 -4.38 14.02 8.08
CA ASN A 237 -3.39 14.35 7.07
C ASN A 237 -2.18 14.98 7.74
N LEU A 238 -1.02 14.33 7.62
CA LEU A 238 0.23 14.88 8.11
C LEU A 238 1.10 15.33 6.96
N VAL A 239 1.48 16.61 6.98
CA VAL A 239 2.55 17.13 6.13
C VAL A 239 3.82 17.27 6.95
N ILE A 240 4.92 16.66 6.51
CA ILE A 240 6.27 16.91 7.04
C ILE A 240 7.04 17.72 6.01
N SER A 241 7.37 18.97 6.34
CA SER A 241 8.24 19.81 5.50
C SER A 241 9.66 19.79 6.05
N GLY A 242 10.63 19.34 5.25
CA GLY A 242 12.02 19.24 5.68
C GLY A 242 12.97 18.81 4.57
N ASP A 243 14.26 18.69 4.92
CA ASP A 243 15.26 18.04 4.10
C ASP A 243 15.25 16.54 4.44
N GLU A 244 15.07 15.67 3.44
CA GLU A 244 14.89 14.24 3.66
C GLU A 244 16.08 13.61 4.39
N GLY A 245 17.31 14.07 4.11
CA GLY A 245 18.52 13.53 4.73
C GLY A 245 18.79 14.04 6.15
N SER A 246 18.06 15.07 6.61
CA SER A 246 18.36 15.72 7.88
C SER A 246 17.86 14.93 9.08
N LYS A 247 18.60 15.02 10.20
CA LYS A 247 18.31 14.25 11.42
C LYS A 247 16.92 14.55 11.99
N ASP A 248 16.50 15.80 11.97
CA ASP A 248 15.20 16.25 12.49
C ASP A 248 14.03 15.76 11.63
N THR A 249 14.18 15.71 10.30
CA THR A 249 13.20 15.09 9.40
C THR A 249 13.07 13.59 9.67
N GLN A 250 14.21 12.89 9.75
CA GLN A 250 14.23 11.45 10.03
C GLN A 250 13.64 11.13 11.40
N GLU A 251 13.82 12.01 12.40
CA GLU A 251 13.23 11.85 13.72
C GLU A 251 11.70 11.94 13.68
N LEU A 252 11.13 12.90 12.93
CA LEU A 252 9.68 13.00 12.73
C LEU A 252 9.14 11.76 11.99
N LEU A 253 9.73 11.39 10.86
CA LEU A 253 9.30 10.24 10.05
C LEU A 253 9.37 8.92 10.83
N THR A 254 10.50 8.65 11.49
CA THR A 254 10.70 7.42 12.27
C THR A 254 9.73 7.34 13.45
N SER A 255 9.40 8.48 14.07
CA SER A 255 8.44 8.48 15.19
C SER A 255 7.06 8.00 14.78
N ILE A 256 6.67 8.18 13.51
CA ILE A 256 5.38 7.71 12.98
C ILE A 256 5.45 6.25 12.60
N ASN A 257 6.52 5.85 11.92
CA ASN A 257 6.72 4.46 11.50
C ASN A 257 6.75 3.48 12.67
N ASN A 258 7.11 3.95 13.88
CA ASN A 258 7.13 3.15 15.12
C ASN A 258 5.75 3.03 15.81
N HIS A 259 4.69 3.61 15.26
CA HIS A 259 3.36 3.58 15.84
C HIS A 259 2.31 3.08 14.85
N TYR A 260 1.37 2.27 15.34
CA TYR A 260 0.22 1.88 14.54
C TYR A 260 -0.77 3.04 14.48
N LEU A 261 -0.86 3.68 13.30
CA LEU A 261 -1.71 4.83 13.01
C LEU A 261 -2.48 4.55 11.70
N PRO A 262 -3.55 3.75 11.75
CA PRO A 262 -4.23 3.26 10.54
C PRO A 262 -4.94 4.37 9.75
N ASN A 263 -5.36 5.44 10.43
CA ASN A 263 -6.14 6.54 9.87
C ASN A 263 -5.28 7.78 9.59
N LEU A 264 -4.01 7.56 9.24
CA LEU A 264 -3.05 8.62 8.95
C LEU A 264 -2.60 8.53 7.49
N THR A 265 -2.66 9.64 6.79
CA THR A 265 -1.99 9.82 5.50
C THR A 265 -0.81 10.77 5.66
N VAL A 266 0.36 10.39 5.15
CA VAL A 266 1.60 11.16 5.29
C VAL A 266 2.03 11.72 3.95
N ILE A 267 2.28 13.02 3.91
CA ILE A 267 2.81 13.74 2.75
C ILE A 267 4.14 14.37 3.16
N PHE A 268 5.21 13.98 2.47
CA PHE A 268 6.49 14.65 2.63
C PHE A 268 6.62 15.81 1.65
N ARG A 269 6.99 16.97 2.16
CA ARG A 269 7.30 18.16 1.37
C ARG A 269 8.81 18.42 1.43
N PRO A 270 9.56 18.09 0.38
CA PRO A 270 10.98 18.42 0.33
C PRO A 270 11.17 19.94 0.25
N THR A 271 12.30 20.42 0.79
CA THR A 271 12.65 21.86 0.83
C THR A 271 13.84 22.20 -0.06
N ASP A 272 14.19 21.30 -0.98
CA ASP A 272 15.24 21.46 -1.99
C ASP A 272 14.84 22.45 -3.10
N ALA A 273 13.54 22.59 -3.33
CA ALA A 273 12.95 23.57 -4.23
C ALA A 273 11.86 24.39 -3.54
N GLU A 274 11.64 25.62 -4.03
CA GLU A 274 10.53 26.47 -3.58
C GLU A 274 9.18 25.83 -3.92
N ILE A 275 9.07 25.27 -5.13
CA ILE A 275 7.92 24.50 -5.61
C ILE A 275 8.38 23.05 -5.85
N PRO A 276 8.07 22.11 -4.95
CA PRO A 276 8.49 20.73 -5.10
C PRO A 276 7.66 20.00 -6.18
N PRO A 277 8.16 18.92 -6.81
CA PRO A 277 7.44 18.20 -7.85
C PRO A 277 6.03 17.72 -7.45
N ILE A 278 5.85 17.38 -6.17
CA ILE A 278 4.55 16.99 -5.61
C ILE A 278 3.48 18.09 -5.72
N ALA A 279 3.87 19.37 -5.79
CA ALA A 279 2.96 20.49 -5.94
C ALA A 279 2.20 20.51 -7.29
N ALA A 280 2.57 19.65 -8.24
CA ALA A 280 1.79 19.40 -9.45
C ALA A 280 0.51 18.58 -9.19
N TYR A 281 0.46 17.85 -8.07
CA TYR A 281 -0.64 16.96 -7.72
C TYR A 281 -1.31 17.33 -6.39
N VAL A 282 -0.62 18.08 -5.53
CA VAL A 282 -1.09 18.52 -4.22
C VAL A 282 -0.87 20.03 -4.10
N ASP A 283 -1.88 20.83 -4.46
CA ASP A 283 -1.73 22.28 -4.57
C ASP A 283 -1.42 22.95 -3.21
N CYS A 284 -2.12 22.51 -2.16
CA CYS A 284 -1.98 23.04 -0.81
C CYS A 284 -0.57 22.83 -0.22
N ILE A 285 0.23 21.91 -0.78
CA ILE A 285 1.58 21.59 -0.29
C ILE A 285 2.50 22.83 -0.30
N ARG A 286 2.20 23.81 -1.15
CA ARG A 286 2.98 25.06 -1.26
C ARG A 286 2.94 25.90 0.01
N ASN A 287 1.91 25.76 0.83
CA ASN A 287 1.70 26.57 2.04
C ASN A 287 2.41 26.03 3.29
N TYR A 288 3.00 24.85 3.22
CA TYR A 288 3.67 24.21 4.34
C TYR A 288 5.16 24.48 4.28
N HIS A 289 5.75 25.10 5.29
CA HIS A 289 7.19 25.42 5.27
C HIS A 289 7.90 24.91 6.51
N LYS A 290 9.24 24.88 6.47
CA LYS A 290 10.03 24.78 7.70
C LYS A 290 9.70 25.96 8.61
N LYS A 291 9.76 25.71 9.92
CA LYS A 291 9.64 26.72 10.96
C LYS A 291 10.84 26.58 11.88
N ASN A 292 11.36 27.71 12.34
CA ASN A 292 12.54 27.75 13.21
C ASN A 292 13.77 27.06 12.59
N GLU A 293 13.92 27.14 11.27
CA GLU A 293 14.96 26.44 10.50
C GLU A 293 15.01 24.91 10.65
N LYS A 294 13.95 24.29 11.17
CA LYS A 294 13.83 22.85 11.40
C LYS A 294 12.71 22.23 10.57
N ALA A 295 12.81 20.91 10.38
CA ALA A 295 11.72 20.11 9.84
C ALA A 295 10.45 20.30 10.67
N THR A 296 9.33 20.53 10.01
CA THR A 296 8.05 20.89 10.65
C THR A 296 6.96 19.93 10.24
N ALA A 297 6.26 19.40 11.25
CA ALA A 297 5.06 18.61 11.10
C ALA A 297 3.81 19.49 11.20
N TYR A 298 2.87 19.25 10.28
CA TYR A 298 1.55 19.87 10.25
C TYR A 298 0.50 18.77 10.27
N VAL A 299 -0.12 18.57 11.43
CA VAL A 299 -1.20 17.60 11.61
C VAL A 299 -2.51 18.30 11.30
N CYS A 300 -3.20 17.83 10.27
CA CYS A 300 -4.49 18.34 9.84
C CYS A 300 -5.56 17.27 10.01
N GLU A 301 -6.72 17.72 10.43
CA GLU A 301 -7.94 16.95 10.69
C GLU A 301 -9.05 17.65 9.91
N ASP A 302 -9.63 16.93 8.96
CA ASP A 302 -10.51 17.45 7.92
C ASP A 302 -9.90 18.67 7.19
N LYS A 303 -10.50 19.85 7.39
CA LYS A 303 -10.13 21.12 6.74
C LYS A 303 -9.34 22.04 7.66
N SER A 304 -8.94 21.57 8.85
CA SER A 304 -8.25 22.37 9.85
C SER A 304 -6.92 21.75 10.24
N CYS A 305 -5.89 22.58 10.43
CA CYS A 305 -4.59 22.12 10.90
C CYS A 305 -4.34 22.60 12.32
N ARG A 306 -3.78 21.71 13.14
CA ARG A 306 -3.30 22.04 14.48
C ARG A 306 -2.05 22.92 14.38
N ALA A 307 -1.63 23.49 15.52
CA ALA A 307 -0.41 24.29 15.55
C ALA A 307 0.80 23.47 15.08
N PRO A 308 1.59 23.95 14.10
CA PRO A 308 2.72 23.20 13.58
C PRO A 308 3.80 23.02 14.62
N THR A 309 4.52 21.90 14.54
CA THR A 309 5.50 21.50 15.55
C THR A 309 6.76 20.92 14.93
N ASN A 310 7.91 21.20 15.56
CA ASN A 310 9.18 20.54 15.27
C ASN A 310 9.47 19.38 16.24
N ASN A 311 8.52 19.05 17.14
CA ASN A 311 8.71 18.06 18.20
C ASN A 311 7.87 16.79 17.91
N PRO A 312 8.52 15.62 17.73
CA PRO A 312 7.84 14.35 17.45
C PRO A 312 6.77 13.97 18.48
N LYS A 313 6.99 14.25 19.77
CA LYS A 313 6.02 13.92 20.83
C LYS A 313 4.75 14.75 20.71
N ILE A 314 4.90 16.06 20.44
CA ILE A 314 3.74 16.95 20.23
C ILE A 314 2.98 16.54 18.97
N MET A 315 3.70 16.18 17.91
CA MET A 315 3.10 15.67 16.67
C MET A 315 2.28 14.40 16.93
N LEU A 316 2.84 13.40 17.62
CA LEU A 316 2.15 12.15 17.92
C LEU A 316 0.94 12.36 18.84
N ASN A 317 1.06 13.18 19.88
CA ASN A 317 -0.07 13.52 20.75
C ASN A 317 -1.18 14.23 19.98
N SER A 318 -0.83 15.01 18.93
CA SER A 318 -1.80 15.67 18.07
C SER A 318 -2.58 14.71 17.17
N ILE A 319 -2.08 13.49 16.95
CA ILE A 319 -2.77 12.43 16.19
C ILE A 319 -3.55 11.51 17.15
N ARG A 320 -3.02 11.29 18.36
CA ARG A 320 -3.55 10.32 19.34
C ARG A 320 -4.55 10.88 20.34
N ALA A 321 -4.71 12.20 20.42
CA ALA A 321 -5.49 12.85 21.47
C ALA A 321 -6.92 12.29 21.68
N GLU A 322 -7.49 11.60 20.69
CA GLU A 322 -8.84 11.03 20.77
C GLU A 322 -8.88 9.50 20.98
N TRP A 323 -7.74 8.80 20.87
CA TRP A 323 -7.67 7.34 21.04
C TRP A 323 -7.43 6.89 22.48
N ASP A 324 -7.19 7.83 23.41
CA ASP A 324 -7.00 7.59 24.84
C ASP A 324 -8.32 7.55 25.66
N LEU A 325 -9.46 7.23 25.02
CA LEU A 325 -10.78 7.09 25.66
C LEU A 325 -11.07 5.67 26.14
#